data_AF-A0A212C8E1-F1
#
_entry.id   AF-A0A212C8E1-F1
#
_cell.length_a   1.000
_cell.length_b   1.000
_cell.length_c   1.000
_cell.angle_alpha   90.00
_cell.angle_beta   90.00
_cell.angle_gamma   90.00
#
_symmetry.space_group_name_H-M   'P 1'
#
loop_
_entity.id
_entity.type
_entity.pdbx_description
1 polymer ?
#
loop_
_entity_poly.entity_id
_entity_poly.type
_entity_poly.pdbx_seq_one_letter_code
_entity_poly.pdbx_strand_id
1 'polypeptide(L)'
;PGPKERGVDSVTHFYGNCLEGKGNISDVRNTVLTHLIKRLRSCFRDANQDVVKATTIGSFKLWPAKINQEFGEKEVAILIAHYEPVLEAAKVKIDQVDTEWSMMKLEIYSRFQNIRKLTWDFVNSVYSHKYPNILTLIDLVLSLPASSAEAGRGFGQMKRTRSQMRA
;
A
#
# COMPACT_ATOMS: atom_id res chain seq x y z
N PRO A 1 -36.11 -19.58 23.78
CA PRO A 1 -36.14 -20.42 22.55
C PRO A 1 -35.39 -19.72 21.41
N GLY A 2 -34.17 -20.19 21.10
CA GLY A 2 -33.34 -19.63 20.03
C GLY A 2 -33.81 -20.06 18.63
N PRO A 3 -33.28 -19.43 17.57
CA PRO A 3 -33.64 -19.79 16.20
C PRO A 3 -33.17 -21.21 15.92
N LYS A 4 -34.14 -22.13 15.71
CA LYS A 4 -33.85 -23.49 15.25
C LYS A 4 -33.49 -23.45 13.77
N GLU A 5 -32.42 -24.14 13.39
CA GLU A 5 -32.12 -24.40 11.98
C GLU A 5 -33.34 -25.07 11.35
N ARG A 6 -33.88 -24.43 10.31
CA ARG A 6 -35.04 -24.91 9.58
C ARG A 6 -34.53 -25.93 8.56
N GLY A 7 -35.04 -27.16 8.58
CA GLY A 7 -34.74 -28.17 7.56
C GLY A 7 -35.02 -27.59 6.17
N VAL A 8 -34.04 -27.69 5.27
CA VAL A 8 -34.15 -27.20 3.91
C VAL A 8 -35.06 -28.16 3.13
N ASP A 9 -36.36 -28.02 3.32
CA ASP A 9 -37.34 -28.62 2.42
C ASP A 9 -37.24 -27.87 1.08
N SER A 10 -36.57 -28.52 0.12
CA SER A 10 -36.67 -28.31 -1.34
C SER A 10 -37.10 -26.91 -1.78
N VAL A 11 -36.37 -25.89 -1.32
CA VAL A 11 -36.55 -24.52 -1.78
C VAL A 11 -36.06 -24.48 -3.22
N THR A 12 -36.97 -24.74 -4.15
CA THR A 12 -36.69 -24.69 -5.60
C THR A 12 -36.62 -23.26 -6.09
N HIS A 13 -36.84 -22.23 -5.25
CA HIS A 13 -36.80 -20.82 -5.66
C HIS A 13 -36.24 -19.90 -4.56
N PHE A 14 -35.27 -19.05 -4.89
CA PHE A 14 -34.70 -18.04 -3.99
C PHE A 14 -34.71 -16.66 -4.66
N TYR A 15 -35.39 -15.69 -4.03
CA TYR A 15 -35.64 -14.35 -4.59
C TYR A 15 -36.15 -14.38 -6.05
N GLY A 16 -37.13 -15.27 -6.33
CA GLY A 16 -37.72 -15.39 -7.67
C GLY A 16 -36.90 -16.20 -8.68
N ASN A 17 -35.70 -16.67 -8.32
CA ASN A 17 -34.88 -17.51 -9.19
C ASN A 17 -35.03 -18.99 -8.84
N CYS A 18 -35.32 -19.83 -9.83
CA CYS A 18 -35.40 -21.28 -9.65
C CYS A 18 -34.01 -21.85 -9.30
N LEU A 19 -33.91 -22.51 -8.14
CA LEU A 19 -32.72 -23.21 -7.66
C LEU A 19 -32.76 -24.67 -8.14
N GLU A 20 -32.05 -24.95 -9.24
CA GLU A 20 -31.81 -26.32 -9.72
C GLU A 20 -30.42 -26.81 -9.27
N GLY A 21 -30.38 -27.91 -8.51
CA GLY A 21 -29.15 -28.42 -7.89
C GLY A 21 -28.31 -29.38 -8.74
N LYS A 22 -28.65 -29.63 -10.01
CA LYS A 22 -28.01 -30.66 -10.86
C LYS A 22 -27.35 -30.14 -12.15
N GLY A 23 -27.35 -28.84 -12.39
CA GLY A 23 -26.70 -28.24 -13.57
C GLY A 23 -25.17 -28.19 -13.43
N ASN A 24 -24.45 -28.26 -14.56
CA ASN A 24 -23.02 -28.02 -14.59
C ASN A 24 -22.74 -26.53 -14.27
N ILE A 25 -22.29 -26.26 -13.05
CA ILE A 25 -21.97 -24.90 -12.59
C ILE A 25 -20.60 -24.41 -13.05
N SER A 26 -19.88 -25.15 -13.91
CA SER A 26 -18.51 -24.82 -14.28
C SER A 26 -18.41 -23.42 -14.91
N ASP A 27 -19.38 -23.02 -15.73
CA ASP A 27 -19.39 -21.71 -16.37
C ASP A 27 -19.57 -20.59 -15.34
N VAL A 28 -20.55 -20.71 -14.46
CA VAL A 28 -20.80 -19.76 -13.36
C VAL A 28 -19.61 -19.70 -12.42
N ARG A 29 -19.01 -20.85 -12.07
CA ARG A 29 -17.79 -20.94 -11.26
C ARG A 29 -16.63 -20.22 -11.92
N ASN A 30 -16.43 -20.41 -13.23
CA ASN A 30 -15.37 -19.74 -13.98
C ASN A 30 -15.60 -18.23 -14.06
N THR A 31 -16.86 -17.78 -14.21
CA THR A 31 -17.22 -16.36 -14.12
C THR A 31 -16.90 -15.77 -12.75
N VAL A 32 -17.29 -16.45 -11.67
CA VAL A 32 -17.02 -16.03 -10.29
C VAL A 32 -15.52 -15.97 -10.02
N LEU A 33 -14.77 -17.00 -10.42
CA LEU A 33 -13.31 -17.02 -10.30
C LEU A 33 -12.65 -15.88 -11.08
N THR A 34 -13.08 -15.64 -12.32
CA THR A 34 -12.56 -14.55 -13.16
C THR A 34 -12.81 -13.20 -12.50
N HIS A 35 -14.02 -12.96 -12.00
CA HIS A 35 -14.35 -11.71 -11.31
C HIS A 35 -13.60 -11.55 -9.98
N LEU A 36 -13.45 -12.62 -9.19
CA LEU A 36 -12.64 -12.60 -7.97
C LEU A 36 -11.18 -12.27 -8.27
N ILE A 37 -10.58 -12.93 -9.26
CA ILE A 37 -9.20 -12.67 -9.68
C ILE A 37 -9.07 -11.22 -10.16
N LYS A 38 -10.00 -10.73 -10.99
CA LYS A 38 -10.01 -9.34 -11.46
C LYS A 38 -10.10 -8.36 -10.29
N ARG A 39 -10.96 -8.63 -9.32
CA ARG A 39 -11.15 -7.77 -8.14
C ARG A 39 -9.94 -7.80 -7.23
N LEU A 40 -9.37 -8.97 -6.95
CA LEU A 40 -8.13 -9.11 -6.17
C LEU A 40 -6.97 -8.37 -6.85
N ARG A 41 -6.78 -8.55 -8.16
CA ARG A 41 -5.76 -7.80 -8.92
C ARG A 41 -5.99 -6.29 -8.90
N SER A 42 -7.25 -5.85 -8.90
CA SER A 42 -7.57 -4.43 -8.79
C SER A 42 -7.35 -3.88 -7.39
N CYS A 43 -7.69 -4.64 -6.35
CA CYS A 43 -7.54 -4.23 -4.94
C CYS A 43 -6.10 -4.28 -4.46
N PHE A 44 -5.29 -5.17 -5.02
CA PHE A 44 -3.87 -5.34 -4.71
C PHE A 44 -2.96 -4.86 -5.84
N ARG A 45 -3.46 -3.99 -6.72
CA ARG A 45 -2.65 -3.36 -7.77
C ARG A 45 -1.43 -2.65 -7.16
N ASP A 46 -1.61 -2.14 -5.95
CA ASP A 46 -0.60 -1.40 -5.18
C ASP A 46 0.31 -2.31 -4.35
N ALA A 47 0.02 -3.62 -4.27
CA ALA A 47 0.92 -4.62 -3.71
C ALA A 47 1.99 -5.04 -4.74
N ASN A 48 2.46 -4.09 -5.56
CA ASN A 48 3.56 -4.31 -6.47
C ASN A 48 4.84 -4.44 -5.64
N GLN A 49 5.50 -5.60 -5.73
CA GLN A 49 6.72 -5.87 -4.98
C GLN A 49 7.80 -4.81 -5.25
N ASP A 50 7.82 -4.23 -6.45
CA ASP A 50 8.78 -3.20 -6.81
C ASP A 50 8.49 -1.87 -6.13
N VAL A 51 7.21 -1.51 -5.93
CA VAL A 51 6.80 -0.35 -5.13
C VAL A 51 7.18 -0.57 -3.67
N VAL A 52 6.90 -1.75 -3.12
CA VAL A 52 7.27 -2.10 -1.74
C VAL A 52 8.78 -2.01 -1.54
N LYS A 53 9.58 -2.53 -2.48
CA LYS A 53 11.04 -2.37 -2.45
C LYS A 53 11.45 -0.91 -2.56
N ALA A 54 10.79 -0.13 -3.42
CA ALA A 54 11.11 1.28 -3.60
C ALA A 54 10.86 2.11 -2.33
N THR A 55 9.90 1.72 -1.47
CA THR A 55 9.67 2.42 -0.18
C THR A 55 10.88 2.40 0.77
N THR A 56 11.88 1.53 0.53
CA THR A 56 13.11 1.47 1.32
C THR A 56 13.91 2.76 1.34
N ILE A 57 13.73 3.65 0.35
CA ILE A 57 14.34 5.00 0.35
C ILE A 57 13.89 5.83 1.58
N GLY A 58 12.72 5.53 2.13
CA GLY A 58 12.20 6.13 3.37
C GLY A 58 12.91 5.65 4.63
N SER A 59 13.92 4.78 4.56
CA SER A 59 14.65 4.29 5.73
C SER A 59 16.13 4.58 5.64
N PHE A 60 16.61 5.58 6.40
CA PHE A 60 18.04 5.90 6.49
C PHE A 60 18.92 4.72 6.95
N LYS A 61 18.33 3.70 7.60
CA LYS A 61 19.04 2.47 7.97
C LYS A 61 19.46 1.63 6.76
N LEU A 62 18.71 1.74 5.67
CA LEU A 62 18.93 1.02 4.41
C LEU A 62 19.76 1.82 3.41
N TRP A 63 20.08 3.08 3.71
CA TRP A 63 20.92 3.89 2.85
C TRP A 63 22.38 3.39 2.86
N PRO A 64 23.08 3.47 1.72
CA PRO A 64 24.49 3.15 1.62
C PRO A 64 25.35 3.94 2.61
N ALA A 65 26.39 3.31 3.16
CA ALA A 65 27.29 3.97 4.12
C ALA A 65 28.16 5.07 3.49
N LYS A 66 28.44 4.95 2.19
CA LYS A 66 29.12 5.96 1.38
C LYS A 66 28.19 6.42 0.27
N ILE A 67 28.37 7.64 -0.20
CA ILE A 67 27.55 8.17 -1.28
C ILE A 67 27.63 7.25 -2.51
N ASN A 68 26.47 6.88 -3.03
CA ASN A 68 26.30 6.25 -4.33
C ASN A 68 25.31 7.11 -5.10
N GLN A 69 25.75 7.69 -6.22
CA GLN A 69 24.95 8.63 -6.98
C GLN A 69 23.67 7.98 -7.52
N GLU A 70 23.76 6.71 -7.92
CA GLU A 70 22.64 5.94 -8.48
C GLU A 70 21.62 5.44 -7.45
N PHE A 71 21.95 5.53 -6.15
CA PHE A 71 21.06 5.01 -5.10
C PHE A 71 19.73 5.76 -5.07
N GLY A 72 18.63 5.03 -5.14
CA GLY A 72 17.29 5.56 -4.97
C GLY A 72 16.70 6.24 -6.20
N GLU A 73 17.46 6.46 -7.28
CA GLU A 73 16.94 7.10 -8.51
C GLU A 73 15.84 6.24 -9.15
N LYS A 74 16.09 4.93 -9.27
CA LYS A 74 15.10 3.98 -9.82
C LYS A 74 13.88 3.87 -8.91
N GLU A 75 14.12 3.83 -7.60
CA GLU A 75 13.07 3.74 -6.59
C GLU A 75 12.17 4.98 -6.61
N VAL A 76 12.75 6.18 -6.70
CA VAL A 76 11.99 7.43 -6.84
C VAL A 76 11.14 7.39 -8.11
N ALA A 77 11.69 7.00 -9.26
CA ALA A 77 10.94 6.88 -10.51
C ALA A 77 9.75 5.88 -10.39
N ILE A 78 9.96 4.74 -9.73
CA ILE A 78 8.89 3.75 -9.47
C ILE A 78 7.80 4.36 -8.60
N LEU A 79 8.17 5.09 -7.54
CA LEU A 79 7.21 5.69 -6.60
C LEU A 79 6.43 6.85 -7.24
N ILE A 80 7.09 7.68 -8.05
CA ILE A 80 6.44 8.73 -8.85
C ILE A 80 5.39 8.09 -9.78
N ALA A 81 5.79 7.11 -10.59
CA ALA A 81 4.88 6.46 -11.52
C ALA A 81 3.71 5.76 -10.82
N HIS A 82 3.93 5.24 -9.60
CA HIS A 82 2.90 4.58 -8.83
C HIS A 82 1.91 5.55 -8.18
N TYR A 83 2.42 6.66 -7.63
CA TYR A 83 1.63 7.64 -6.87
C TYR A 83 1.29 8.91 -7.66
N GLU A 84 1.53 8.96 -8.96
CA GLU A 84 1.30 10.12 -9.83
C GLU A 84 -0.05 10.81 -9.57
N PRO A 85 -1.21 10.11 -9.54
CA PRO A 85 -2.50 10.77 -9.29
C PRO A 85 -2.57 11.47 -7.92
N VAL A 86 -1.91 10.92 -6.90
CA VAL A 86 -1.89 11.47 -5.54
C VAL A 86 -0.94 12.66 -5.47
N LEU A 87 0.21 12.57 -6.13
CA LEU A 87 1.21 13.63 -6.20
C LEU A 87 0.69 14.85 -6.98
N GLU A 88 -0.02 14.63 -8.08
CA GLU A 88 -0.70 15.69 -8.84
C GLU A 88 -1.77 16.39 -7.99
N ALA A 89 -2.60 15.62 -7.27
CA ALA A 89 -3.60 16.19 -6.36
C ALA A 89 -2.98 17.02 -5.23
N ALA A 90 -1.78 16.65 -4.77
CA ALA A 90 -0.99 17.38 -3.79
C ALA A 90 -0.20 18.56 -4.39
N LYS A 91 -0.32 18.82 -5.70
CA LYS A 91 0.41 19.88 -6.44
C LYS A 91 1.93 19.74 -6.38
N VAL A 92 2.42 18.51 -6.29
CA VAL A 92 3.85 18.21 -6.37
C VAL A 92 4.34 18.43 -7.79
N LYS A 93 5.47 19.13 -7.95
CA LYS A 93 6.14 19.32 -9.23
C LYS A 93 6.99 18.09 -9.56
N ILE A 94 6.38 17.13 -10.25
CA ILE A 94 6.97 15.82 -10.54
C ILE A 94 8.32 15.95 -11.27
N ASP A 95 8.42 16.91 -12.20
CA ASP A 95 9.64 17.22 -12.97
C ASP A 95 10.84 17.64 -12.09
N GLN A 96 10.59 18.09 -10.86
CA GLN A 96 11.62 18.55 -9.94
C GLN A 96 12.08 17.46 -8.97
N VAL A 97 11.28 16.40 -8.78
CA VAL A 97 11.49 15.40 -7.72
C VAL A 97 12.85 14.69 -7.88
N ASP A 98 13.22 14.26 -9.08
CA ASP A 98 14.50 13.58 -9.33
C ASP A 98 15.70 14.51 -9.00
N THR A 99 15.60 15.78 -9.42
CA THR A 99 16.66 16.77 -9.15
C THR A 99 16.77 17.06 -7.66
N GLU A 100 15.65 17.25 -6.97
CA GLU A 100 15.62 17.47 -5.52
C GLU A 100 16.17 16.26 -4.76
N TRP A 101 15.83 15.03 -5.19
CA TRP A 101 16.36 13.81 -4.59
C TRP A 101 17.89 13.74 -4.70
N SER A 102 18.42 13.96 -5.90
CA SER A 102 19.86 13.99 -6.15
C SER A 102 20.58 15.04 -5.29
N MET A 103 20.05 16.27 -5.23
CA MET A 103 20.65 17.35 -4.43
C MET A 103 20.55 17.11 -2.92
N MET A 104 19.38 16.69 -2.43
CA MET A 104 19.16 16.41 -1.02
C MET A 104 20.08 15.29 -0.52
N LYS A 105 20.22 14.21 -1.28
CA LYS A 105 21.17 13.12 -0.97
C LYS A 105 22.58 13.68 -0.80
N LEU A 106 23.08 14.44 -1.78
CA LEU A 106 24.43 15.01 -1.76
C LEU A 106 24.66 15.85 -0.49
N GLU A 107 23.70 16.70 -0.13
CA GLU A 107 23.81 17.54 1.07
C GLU A 107 23.77 16.74 2.38
N ILE A 108 22.91 15.71 2.46
CA ILE A 108 22.85 14.81 3.61
C ILE A 108 24.19 14.07 3.78
N TYR A 109 24.74 13.50 2.70
CA TYR A 109 26.02 12.80 2.74
C TYR A 109 27.20 13.72 3.05
N SER A 110 27.16 14.98 2.61
CA SER A 110 28.19 15.97 2.90
C SER A 110 28.15 16.44 4.36
N ARG A 111 26.94 16.65 4.90
CA ARG A 111 26.76 17.28 6.22
C ARG A 111 26.83 16.29 7.39
N PHE A 112 26.40 15.04 7.19
CA PHE A 112 26.24 14.09 8.28
C PHE A 112 27.18 12.88 8.13
N GLN A 113 28.07 12.70 9.11
CA GLN A 113 28.95 11.54 9.15
C GLN A 113 28.20 10.22 9.41
N ASN A 114 27.06 10.26 10.08
CA ASN A 114 26.27 9.06 10.42
C ASN A 114 24.79 9.23 10.05
N ILE A 115 24.50 9.04 8.76
CA ILE A 115 23.16 9.17 8.17
C ILE A 115 22.16 8.20 8.81
N ARG A 116 22.60 7.03 9.28
CA ARG A 116 21.72 6.02 9.90
C ARG A 116 21.07 6.48 11.21
N LYS A 117 21.59 7.54 11.84
CA LYS A 117 21.00 8.15 13.05
C LYS A 117 19.99 9.25 12.74
N LEU A 118 19.85 9.65 11.47
CA LEU A 118 18.90 10.69 11.09
C LEU A 118 17.46 10.18 11.17
N THR A 119 16.55 11.13 11.39
CA THR A 119 15.10 10.94 11.32
C THR A 119 14.54 11.84 10.22
N TRP A 120 13.45 11.41 9.60
CA TRP A 120 12.78 12.24 8.59
C TRP A 120 12.17 13.51 9.17
N ASP A 121 11.77 13.50 10.44
CA ASP A 121 11.36 14.71 11.17
C ASP A 121 12.46 15.79 11.15
N PHE A 122 13.69 15.41 11.51
CA PHE A 122 14.83 16.32 11.47
C PHE A 122 15.15 16.78 10.04
N VAL A 123 15.18 15.87 9.08
CA VAL A 123 15.43 16.21 7.67
C VAL A 123 14.36 17.15 7.12
N ASN A 124 13.08 16.90 7.42
CA ASN A 124 11.96 17.77 7.06
C ASN A 124 12.11 19.18 7.67
N SER A 125 12.52 19.27 8.94
CA SER A 125 12.73 20.57 9.59
C SER A 125 13.81 21.42 8.90
N VAL A 126 14.84 20.77 8.33
CA VAL A 126 15.98 21.45 7.70
C VAL A 126 15.72 21.72 6.22
N TYR A 127 15.08 20.80 5.49
CA TYR A 127 15.07 20.80 4.03
C TYR A 127 13.69 21.04 3.40
N SER A 128 12.60 21.10 4.18
CA SER A 128 11.23 21.30 3.67
C SER A 128 11.06 22.50 2.75
N HIS A 129 11.75 23.62 3.03
CA HIS A 129 11.69 24.82 2.21
C HIS A 129 12.48 24.71 0.90
N LYS A 130 13.47 23.81 0.84
CA LYS A 130 14.41 23.69 -0.28
C LYS A 130 14.07 22.55 -1.23
N TYR A 131 13.57 21.44 -0.67
CA TYR A 131 13.24 20.21 -1.40
C TYR A 131 11.81 19.73 -1.08
N PRO A 132 10.78 20.58 -1.28
CA PRO A 132 9.41 20.28 -0.86
C PRO A 132 8.79 19.10 -1.61
N ASN A 133 9.14 18.89 -2.89
CA ASN A 133 8.48 17.90 -3.74
C ASN A 133 8.91 16.48 -3.36
N ILE A 134 10.21 16.25 -3.21
CA ILE A 134 10.73 14.95 -2.76
C ILE A 134 10.32 14.63 -1.32
N LEU A 135 10.29 15.63 -0.43
CA LEU A 135 9.88 15.40 0.95
C LEU A 135 8.38 15.06 1.07
N THR A 136 7.54 15.61 0.18
CA THR A 136 6.14 15.21 0.09
C THR A 136 6.00 13.75 -0.38
N LEU A 137 6.82 13.31 -1.34
CA LEU A 137 6.86 11.91 -1.77
C LEU A 137 7.27 10.98 -0.62
N ILE A 138 8.30 11.36 0.13
CA ILE A 138 8.76 10.58 1.30
C ILE A 138 7.69 10.53 2.38
N ASP A 139 7.02 11.63 2.68
CA ASP A 139 5.92 11.68 3.64
C ASP A 139 4.78 10.74 3.23
N LEU A 140 4.39 10.76 1.95
CA LEU A 140 3.42 9.82 1.39
C LEU A 140 3.85 8.37 1.62
N VAL A 141 5.08 8.02 1.29
CA VAL A 141 5.64 6.67 1.47
C VAL A 141 5.62 6.23 2.94
N LEU A 142 5.90 7.14 3.87
CA LEU A 142 5.91 6.85 5.31
C LEU A 142 4.51 6.80 5.93
N SER A 143 3.55 7.51 5.35
CA SER A 143 2.15 7.54 5.79
C SER A 143 1.36 6.30 5.39
N LEU A 144 1.80 5.59 4.35
CA LEU A 144 1.16 4.38 3.87
C LEU A 144 1.67 3.18 4.69
N PRO A 145 0.81 2.42 5.38
CA PRO A 145 1.24 1.23 6.11
C PRO A 145 1.88 0.25 5.11
N ALA A 146 3.14 -0.12 5.37
CA ALA A 146 3.99 -0.89 4.45
C ALA A 146 3.42 -2.26 4.02
N SER A 147 2.30 -2.72 4.61
CA SER A 147 1.48 -3.78 4.06
C SER A 147 0.11 -3.85 4.74
N SER A 148 -0.85 -4.49 4.08
CA SER A 148 -2.14 -4.94 4.65
C SER A 148 -2.04 -5.85 5.89
N ALA A 149 -0.83 -6.15 6.41
CA ALA A 149 -0.64 -6.88 7.66
C ALA A 149 -0.97 -6.04 8.91
N GLU A 150 -0.72 -4.72 8.90
CA GLU A 150 -1.17 -3.83 9.98
C GLU A 150 -2.69 -3.62 9.95
N ALA A 151 -3.29 -3.51 8.75
CA ALA A 151 -4.73 -3.60 8.59
C ALA A 151 -5.28 -4.97 9.08
N GLY A 152 -4.55 -6.06 8.80
CA GLY A 152 -4.84 -7.42 9.28
C GLY A 152 -4.88 -7.55 10.81
N ARG A 153 -3.99 -6.85 11.53
CA ARG A 153 -4.03 -6.78 13.01
C ARG A 153 -5.31 -6.09 13.50
N GLY A 154 -5.75 -5.02 12.82
CA GLY A 154 -7.04 -4.37 13.11
C GLY A 154 -8.24 -5.31 12.91
N PHE A 155 -8.27 -6.06 11.80
CA PHE A 155 -9.31 -7.07 11.55
C PHE A 155 -9.28 -8.23 12.56
N GLY A 156 -8.11 -8.62 13.05
CA GLY A 156 -7.95 -9.65 14.09
C GLY A 156 -8.55 -9.24 15.44
N GLN A 157 -8.33 -8.00 15.86
CA GLN A 157 -8.94 -7.48 17.10
C GLN A 157 -10.46 -7.35 16.98
N MET A 158 -10.96 -6.87 15.83
CA MET A 158 -12.41 -6.75 15.59
C MET A 158 -13.11 -8.12 15.59
N LYS A 159 -12.46 -9.18 15.10
CA LYS A 159 -12.96 -10.57 15.25
C LYS A 159 -13.06 -11.00 16.72
N ARG A 160 -12.08 -10.67 17.56
CA ARG A 160 -12.08 -11.04 18.99
C ARG A 160 -13.20 -10.34 19.76
N THR A 161 -13.40 -9.05 19.53
CA THR A 161 -14.51 -8.29 20.15
C THR A 161 -15.86 -8.85 19.73
N ARG A 162 -16.04 -9.21 18.45
CA ARG A 162 -17.30 -9.76 17.95
C ARG A 162 -17.61 -11.17 18.46
N SER A 163 -16.59 -11.97 18.74
CA SER A 163 -16.75 -13.28 19.39
C SER A 163 -17.04 -13.16 20.89
N GLN A 164 -16.44 -12.19 21.59
CA GLN A 164 -16.76 -11.90 23.00
C GLN A 164 -18.18 -11.39 23.19
N MET A 165 -18.71 -10.59 22.25
CA MET A 165 -20.11 -10.11 22.30
C MET A 165 -21.15 -11.21 22.00
N ARG A 166 -20.72 -12.40 21.58
CA ARG A 166 -21.57 -13.55 21.27
C ARG A 166 -21.45 -14.69 22.30
N ALA A 167 -20.65 -14.51 23.35
CA ALA A 167 -20.50 -15.44 24.45
C ALA A 167 -21.47 -15.08 25.59
#